data_AF-A0A1V3WMJ3-F1
#
_entry.id   AF-A0A1V3WMJ3-F1
#
_cell.length_a   1.000
_cell.length_b   1.000
_cell.length_c   1.000
_cell.angle_alpha   90.00
_cell.angle_beta   90.00
_cell.angle_gamma   90.00
#
_symmetry.space_group_name_H-M   'P 1'
#
loop_
_entity.id
_entity.type
_entity.pdbx_description
1 polymer ?
#
loop_
_entity_poly.entity_id
_entity_poly.type
_entity_poly.pdbx_seq_one_letter_code
_entity_poly.pdbx_strand_id
1 'polypeptide(L)'
;MFLALPGAHVDGHDYAASAAAAGAVAVLAARPVGVPAIVVTPERSLAEGALAGVLEHDADGSGAAVLAALAKLAKAVAAELVAGGLTIIGITGSSGKTSTKDLVAAVLQPLGVVVARPDPSTTSWVIPGPCCVPAATPTT
;
A
#
# COMPACT_ATOMS: atom_id res chain seq x y z
N MET A 1 -1.15 5.94 11.24
CA MET A 1 -2.56 5.96 10.78
C MET A 1 -3.24 4.69 11.26
N PHE A 2 -4.48 4.78 11.71
CA PHE A 2 -5.31 3.67 12.16
C PHE A 2 -6.48 3.45 11.18
N LEU A 3 -6.79 2.19 10.86
CA LEU A 3 -7.89 1.82 9.98
C LEU A 3 -8.94 1.07 10.80
N ALA A 4 -10.14 1.64 10.89
CA ALA A 4 -11.26 1.02 11.56
C ALA A 4 -11.97 0.06 10.60
N LEU A 5 -11.60 -1.22 10.67
CA LEU A 5 -12.21 -2.29 9.89
C LEU A 5 -13.18 -3.10 10.76
N PRO A 6 -14.34 -3.53 10.22
CA PRO A 6 -15.18 -4.51 10.90
C PRO A 6 -14.46 -5.86 10.94
N GLY A 7 -14.54 -6.56 12.08
CA GLY A 7 -13.96 -7.89 12.27
C GLY A 7 -15.01 -8.88 12.77
N ALA A 8 -14.68 -10.18 12.68
CA ALA A 8 -15.59 -11.27 13.04
C ALA A 8 -16.11 -11.22 14.49
N HIS A 9 -15.24 -10.77 15.40
CA HIS A 9 -15.52 -10.74 16.84
C HIS A 9 -15.42 -9.33 17.44
N VAL A 10 -14.76 -8.41 16.74
CA VAL A 10 -14.36 -7.11 17.27
C VAL A 10 -14.46 -6.09 16.14
N ASP A 11 -15.10 -4.96 16.41
CA ASP A 11 -15.17 -3.84 15.48
C ASP A 11 -14.04 -2.85 15.75
N GLY A 12 -13.19 -2.60 14.74
CA GLY A 12 -12.07 -1.67 14.85
C GLY A 12 -12.49 -0.22 15.11
N HIS A 13 -13.74 0.17 14.81
CA HIS A 13 -14.24 1.52 15.10
C HIS A 13 -14.25 1.84 16.60
N ASP A 14 -14.45 0.82 17.45
CA ASP A 14 -14.48 0.99 18.90
C ASP A 14 -13.09 1.30 19.49
N TYR A 15 -12.03 1.07 18.70
CA TYR A 15 -10.64 1.28 19.10
C TYR A 15 -10.07 2.61 18.62
N ALA A 16 -10.83 3.42 17.89
CA ALA A 16 -10.34 4.68 17.31
C ALA A 16 -9.82 5.66 18.37
N ALA A 17 -10.52 5.77 19.51
CA ALA A 17 -10.09 6.64 20.62
C ALA A 17 -8.78 6.18 21.24
N SER A 18 -8.64 4.87 21.47
CA SER A 18 -7.39 4.26 21.97
C SER A 18 -6.24 4.46 20.99
N ALA A 19 -6.49 4.25 19.69
CA ALA A 19 -5.51 4.46 18.64
C ALA A 19 -5.04 5.93 18.57
N ALA A 20 -5.96 6.88 18.69
CA ALA A 20 -5.63 8.30 18.75
C ALA A 20 -4.77 8.63 19.97
N ALA A 21 -5.13 8.12 21.15
CA ALA A 21 -4.35 8.28 22.38
C ALA A 21 -2.95 7.66 22.29
N ALA A 22 -2.81 6.55 21.56
CA ALA A 22 -1.54 5.89 21.29
C ALA A 22 -0.67 6.62 20.23
N GLY A 23 -1.13 7.76 19.71
CA GLY A 23 -0.37 8.58 18.76
C GLY A 23 -0.73 8.35 17.29
N ALA A 24 -1.88 7.74 16.98
CA ALA A 24 -2.35 7.68 15.59
C ALA A 24 -2.64 9.10 15.07
N VAL A 25 -1.81 9.57 14.15
CA VAL A 25 -1.92 10.90 13.51
C VAL A 25 -3.16 11.02 12.62
N ALA A 26 -3.75 9.89 12.20
CA ALA A 26 -4.97 9.86 11.38
C ALA A 26 -5.75 8.57 11.63
N VAL A 27 -7.08 8.66 11.60
CA VAL A 27 -8.02 7.54 11.63
C VAL A 27 -8.83 7.52 10.34
N LEU A 28 -8.93 6.36 9.69
CA LEU A 28 -9.82 6.12 8.55
C LEU A 28 -10.93 5.17 8.99
N ALA A 29 -12.18 5.60 8.88
CA ALA A 29 -13.33 4.89 9.42
C ALA A 29 -14.54 4.99 8.49
N ALA A 30 -15.47 4.04 8.58
CA ALA A 30 -16.71 4.04 7.80
C ALA A 30 -17.86 4.80 8.50
N ARG A 31 -17.68 5.18 9.75
CA ARG A 31 -18.62 5.97 10.55
C ARG A 31 -17.90 6.92 11.52
N PRO A 32 -18.58 7.94 12.07
CA PRO A 32 -18.01 8.80 13.09
C PRO A 32 -17.60 8.02 14.34
N VAL A 33 -16.40 8.31 14.88
CA VAL A 33 -15.78 7.56 16.01
C VAL A 33 -15.34 8.45 17.17
N GLY A 34 -15.86 9.68 17.26
CA GLY A 34 -15.60 10.59 18.39
C GLY A 34 -14.19 11.21 18.44
N VAL A 35 -13.31 10.85 17.51
CA VAL A 35 -11.98 11.46 17.30
C VAL A 35 -11.88 12.00 15.87
N PRO A 36 -10.95 12.94 15.57
CA PRO A 36 -10.70 13.38 14.21
C PRO A 36 -10.41 12.20 13.28
N ALA A 37 -11.32 11.95 12.34
CA ALA A 37 -11.27 10.81 11.45
C ALA A 37 -11.74 11.20 10.04
N ILE A 38 -11.13 10.57 9.05
CA ILE A 38 -11.62 10.58 7.68
C ILE A 38 -12.73 9.53 7.62
N VAL A 39 -13.97 9.99 7.53
CA VAL A 39 -15.14 9.13 7.45
C VAL A 39 -15.47 8.87 5.98
N VAL A 40 -15.47 7.60 5.59
CA VAL A 40 -15.82 7.16 4.24
C VAL A 40 -17.21 6.53 4.24
N THR A 41 -18.01 6.83 3.23
CA THR A 41 -19.36 6.26 3.13
C THR A 41 -19.27 4.78 2.78
N PRO A 42 -19.93 3.88 3.54
CA PRO A 42 -20.04 2.46 3.20
C PRO A 42 -20.68 2.28 1.82
N GLU A 43 -20.16 1.37 1.01
CA GLU A 43 -20.69 1.09 -0.32
C GLU A 43 -20.74 -0.42 -0.56
N ARG A 44 -21.95 -1.00 -0.44
CA ARG A 44 -22.17 -2.46 -0.52
C ARG A 44 -21.72 -3.09 -1.84
N SER A 45 -21.84 -2.36 -2.95
CA SER A 45 -21.37 -2.83 -4.27
C SER A 45 -19.86 -3.08 -4.33
N LEU A 46 -19.07 -2.43 -3.47
CA LEU A 46 -17.63 -2.66 -3.37
C LEU A 46 -17.29 -3.95 -2.61
N ALA A 47 -18.18 -4.41 -1.73
CA ALA A 47 -18.01 -5.67 -0.99
C ALA A 47 -18.31 -6.90 -1.87
N GLU A 48 -19.26 -6.78 -2.80
CA GLU A 48 -19.71 -7.88 -3.67
C GLU A 48 -18.63 -8.39 -4.65
N GLY A 49 -17.60 -7.59 -4.95
CA GLY A 49 -16.52 -7.92 -5.89
C GLY A 49 -15.17 -8.26 -5.28
N ALA A 50 -15.04 -8.22 -3.95
CA ALA A 50 -13.74 -8.23 -3.30
C ALA A 50 -13.33 -9.64 -2.83
N LEU A 51 -12.36 -10.24 -3.54
CA LEU A 51 -11.83 -11.60 -3.29
C LEU A 51 -10.95 -11.75 -2.01
N ALA A 52 -10.94 -10.77 -1.12
CA ALA A 52 -10.08 -10.77 0.07
C ALA A 52 -10.86 -11.21 1.31
N GLY A 53 -10.40 -12.27 2.00
CA GLY A 53 -11.02 -12.80 3.23
C GLY A 53 -11.18 -11.78 4.39
N VAL A 54 -10.56 -10.60 4.25
CA VAL A 54 -10.75 -9.45 5.16
C VAL A 54 -12.21 -8.94 5.16
N LEU A 55 -13.01 -9.24 4.13
CA LEU A 55 -14.37 -8.73 3.94
C LEU A 55 -15.47 -9.75 4.24
N GLU A 56 -15.12 -10.95 4.70
CA GLU A 56 -16.12 -11.99 5.06
C GLU A 56 -17.10 -11.54 6.14
N HIS A 57 -16.73 -10.52 6.93
CA HIS A 57 -17.53 -9.96 8.00
C HIS A 57 -17.99 -8.52 7.71
N ASP A 58 -17.88 -8.06 6.47
CA ASP A 58 -18.26 -6.73 6.03
C ASP A 58 -19.70 -6.69 5.49
N ALA A 59 -20.68 -6.74 6.40
CA ALA A 59 -22.09 -6.85 6.03
C ALA A 59 -22.66 -5.60 5.34
N ASP A 60 -22.09 -4.42 5.60
CA ASP A 60 -22.60 -3.12 5.14
C ASP A 60 -21.68 -2.41 4.12
N GLY A 61 -20.53 -3.00 3.80
CA GLY A 61 -19.55 -2.40 2.88
C GLY A 61 -18.64 -1.37 3.56
N SER A 62 -18.64 -1.29 4.89
CA SER A 62 -17.76 -0.43 5.68
C SER A 62 -16.29 -0.77 5.49
N GLY A 63 -15.95 -2.06 5.57
CA GLY A 63 -14.59 -2.56 5.35
C GLY A 63 -14.12 -2.30 3.92
N ALA A 64 -14.96 -2.58 2.93
CA ALA A 64 -14.68 -2.37 1.52
C ALA A 64 -14.43 -0.89 1.22
N ALA A 65 -15.23 0.01 1.80
CA ALA A 65 -15.06 1.45 1.65
C ALA A 65 -13.73 1.95 2.26
N VAL A 66 -13.38 1.48 3.46
CA VAL A 66 -12.11 1.83 4.12
C VAL A 66 -10.91 1.33 3.32
N LEU A 67 -10.96 0.09 2.82
CA LEU A 67 -9.90 -0.47 1.97
C LEU A 67 -9.81 0.23 0.61
N ALA A 68 -10.94 0.59 0.00
CA ALA A 68 -10.96 1.35 -1.25
C ALA A 68 -10.37 2.75 -1.07
N ALA A 69 -10.65 3.41 0.05
CA ALA A 69 -10.04 4.70 0.39
C ALA A 69 -8.53 4.57 0.63
N LEU A 70 -8.08 3.51 1.31
CA LEU A 70 -6.66 3.21 1.44
C LEU A 70 -6.00 2.98 0.07
N ALA A 71 -6.65 2.23 -0.83
CA ALA A 71 -6.14 1.98 -2.17
C ALA A 71 -6.03 3.27 -2.99
N LYS A 72 -7.00 4.20 -2.87
CA LYS A 72 -6.94 5.53 -3.49
C LYS A 72 -5.76 6.35 -2.96
N LEU A 73 -5.55 6.35 -1.65
CA LEU A 73 -4.40 7.03 -1.03
C LEU A 73 -3.07 6.43 -1.51
N ALA A 74 -2.94 5.10 -1.48
CA ALA A 74 -1.76 4.40 -1.95
C ALA A 74 -1.47 4.71 -3.43
N LYS A 75 -2.50 4.78 -4.28
CA LYS A 75 -2.36 5.15 -5.68
C LYS A 75 -1.88 6.60 -5.85
N ALA A 76 -2.39 7.53 -5.06
CA ALA A 76 -1.95 8.93 -5.10
C ALA A 76 -0.48 9.06 -4.72
N VAL A 77 -0.06 8.41 -3.63
CA VAL A 77 1.35 8.37 -3.19
C VAL A 77 2.24 7.72 -4.25
N ALA A 78 1.81 6.59 -4.82
CA ALA A 78 2.55 5.92 -5.89
C ALA A 78 2.73 6.83 -7.11
N ALA A 79 1.68 7.54 -7.52
CA ALA A 79 1.75 8.47 -8.64
C ALA A 79 2.70 9.65 -8.38
N GLU A 80 2.68 10.21 -7.17
CA GLU A 80 3.60 11.28 -6.77
C GLU A 80 5.06 10.82 -6.80
N LEU A 81 5.33 9.64 -6.24
CA LEU A 81 6.68 9.07 -6.26
C LEU A 81 7.13 8.76 -7.68
N VAL A 82 6.23 8.24 -8.55
CA VAL A 82 6.54 7.98 -9.96
C VAL A 82 6.88 9.27 -10.69
N ALA A 83 6.17 10.35 -10.42
CA ALA A 83 6.52 11.68 -10.95
C ALA A 83 7.90 12.15 -10.46
N GLY A 84 8.32 11.75 -9.26
CA GLY A 84 9.68 11.94 -8.73
C GLY A 84 10.74 10.97 -9.27
N GLY A 85 10.40 10.08 -10.20
CA GLY A 85 11.31 9.10 -10.81
C GLY A 85 11.17 7.67 -10.27
N LEU A 86 10.26 7.38 -9.33
CA LEU A 86 9.99 6.02 -8.87
C LEU A 86 9.54 5.14 -10.07
N THR A 87 10.21 4.01 -10.30
CA THR A 87 9.78 3.01 -11.30
C THR A 87 9.09 1.86 -10.59
N ILE A 88 7.78 1.63 -10.80
CA ILE A 88 7.05 0.54 -10.15
C ILE A 88 7.01 -0.71 -11.06
N ILE A 89 7.42 -1.88 -10.55
CA ILE A 89 7.43 -3.18 -11.25
C ILE A 89 6.61 -4.16 -10.42
N GLY A 90 5.49 -4.62 -10.98
CA GLY A 90 4.67 -5.66 -10.37
C GLY A 90 5.22 -7.05 -10.69
N ILE A 91 5.40 -7.88 -9.67
CA ILE A 91 5.78 -9.30 -9.82
C ILE A 91 4.57 -10.15 -9.43
N THR A 92 4.08 -10.96 -10.37
CA THR A 92 2.97 -11.91 -10.15
C THR A 92 3.36 -13.31 -10.62
N GLY A 93 2.73 -14.33 -10.05
CA GLY A 93 2.94 -15.74 -10.40
C GLY A 93 2.48 -16.68 -9.29
N SER A 94 1.97 -17.87 -9.64
CA SER A 94 1.51 -18.87 -8.66
C SER A 94 2.68 -19.43 -7.83
N SER A 95 3.86 -19.57 -8.44
CA SER A 95 5.12 -20.00 -7.82
C SER A 95 6.27 -19.09 -8.24
N GLY A 96 7.21 -18.81 -7.33
CA GLY A 96 8.47 -18.11 -7.66
C GLY A 96 8.53 -16.60 -7.39
N LYS A 97 7.44 -15.94 -6.97
CA LYS A 97 7.41 -14.48 -6.67
C LYS A 97 8.57 -14.01 -5.78
N THR A 98 8.87 -14.76 -4.71
CA THR A 98 9.96 -14.46 -3.78
C THR A 98 11.33 -14.63 -4.44
N SER A 99 11.55 -15.74 -5.14
CA SER A 99 12.83 -16.02 -5.83
C SER A 99 13.09 -15.02 -6.97
N THR A 100 12.05 -14.67 -7.74
CA THR A 100 12.11 -13.63 -8.77
C THR A 100 12.35 -12.25 -8.18
N LYS A 101 11.74 -11.92 -7.03
CA LYS A 101 11.99 -10.67 -6.31
C LYS A 101 13.46 -10.58 -5.88
N ASP A 102 14.01 -11.66 -5.32
CA ASP A 102 15.37 -11.66 -4.77
C ASP A 102 16.42 -11.57 -5.88
N LEU A 103 16.20 -12.23 -7.02
CA LEU A 103 17.07 -12.13 -8.18
C LEU A 103 17.04 -10.71 -8.78
N VAL A 104 15.86 -10.11 -8.94
CA VAL A 104 15.73 -8.73 -9.42
C VAL A 104 16.38 -7.76 -8.43
N ALA A 105 16.21 -7.95 -7.12
CA ALA A 105 16.87 -7.13 -6.11
C ALA A 105 18.40 -7.23 -6.20
N ALA A 106 18.96 -8.44 -6.34
CA ALA A 106 20.39 -8.65 -6.48
C ALA A 106 20.97 -8.00 -7.75
N VAL A 107 20.24 -8.03 -8.86
CA VAL A 107 20.65 -7.41 -10.13
C VAL A 107 20.57 -5.88 -10.08
N LEU A 108 19.57 -5.32 -9.39
CA LEU A 108 19.35 -3.87 -9.33
C LEU A 108 20.07 -3.18 -8.15
N GLN A 109 20.52 -3.93 -7.15
CA GLN A 109 21.29 -3.40 -6.01
C GLN A 109 22.47 -2.50 -6.41
N PRO A 110 23.27 -2.82 -7.46
CA PRO A 110 24.36 -1.96 -7.91
C PRO A 110 23.91 -0.64 -8.56
N LEU A 111 22.63 -0.53 -8.95
CA LEU A 111 22.10 0.58 -9.76
C LEU A 111 21.30 1.62 -8.95
N GLY A 112 20.99 1.36 -7.68
CA GLY A 112 20.26 2.31 -6.83
C GLY A 112 19.68 1.73 -5.54
N VAL A 113 18.95 2.57 -4.79
CA VAL A 113 18.31 2.18 -3.52
C VAL A 113 17.07 1.33 -3.80
N VAL A 114 17.07 0.09 -3.31
CA VAL A 114 15.95 -0.85 -3.45
C VAL A 114 15.14 -0.89 -2.15
N VAL A 115 13.87 -0.46 -2.21
CA VAL A 115 12.92 -0.62 -1.11
C VAL A 115 12.09 -1.88 -1.35
N ALA A 116 12.42 -2.95 -0.63
CA ALA A 116 11.63 -4.17 -0.60
C ALA A 116 10.90 -4.29 0.75
N ARG A 117 9.62 -4.66 0.72
CA ARG A 117 8.91 -5.05 1.93
C ARG A 117 9.54 -6.34 2.48
N PRO A 118 9.66 -6.51 3.82
CA PRO A 118 10.16 -7.75 4.43
C PRO A 118 9.24 -8.98 4.22
N ASP A 119 8.05 -8.80 3.64
CA ASP A 119 7.13 -9.89 3.26
C ASP A 119 7.19 -10.21 1.74
N PRO A 120 6.75 -11.41 1.30
CA PRO A 120 6.92 -11.88 -0.06
C PRO A 120 5.92 -11.34 -1.10
N SER A 121 5.01 -10.41 -0.77
CA SER A 121 3.78 -10.25 -1.59
C SER A 121 3.59 -8.96 -2.39
N THR A 122 4.37 -7.88 -2.24
CA THR A 122 4.23 -6.69 -3.14
C THR A 122 5.47 -5.77 -3.13
N THR A 123 5.94 -5.31 -4.30
CA THR A 123 7.07 -4.36 -4.44
C THR A 123 6.72 -3.13 -5.30
N SER A 124 7.27 -1.97 -4.95
CA SER A 124 7.27 -0.70 -5.71
C SER A 124 8.64 -0.01 -5.55
N TRP A 125 9.24 0.59 -6.59
CA TRP A 125 10.72 0.80 -6.65
C TRP A 125 11.17 2.22 -7.00
N VAL A 126 12.27 2.71 -6.42
CA VAL A 126 12.87 4.00 -6.79
C VAL A 126 14.00 3.79 -7.79
N ILE A 127 13.92 4.41 -8.98
CA ILE A 127 15.07 4.57 -9.89
C ILE A 127 15.20 6.06 -10.21
N PRO A 128 16.05 6.84 -9.54
CA PRO A 128 16.28 8.21 -9.98
C PRO A 128 16.78 8.20 -11.44
N GLY A 129 16.15 9.03 -12.28
CA GLY A 129 16.43 9.15 -13.71
C GLY A 129 17.87 9.57 -14.06
N PRO A 130 18.20 9.59 -15.36
CA PRO A 130 19.50 9.18 -15.88
C PRO A 130 20.55 10.29 -15.79
N CYS A 131 21.63 10.03 -15.05
CA CYS A 131 22.89 10.76 -15.22
C CYS A 131 24.02 9.74 -15.39
N CYS A 132 24.10 9.12 -16.56
CA CYS A 132 25.28 8.38 -17.04
C CYS A 132 25.23 8.33 -18.57
N VAL A 133 25.61 9.43 -19.21
CA VAL A 133 26.15 9.38 -20.57
C VAL A 133 27.56 8.81 -20.44
N PRO A 134 27.91 7.67 -21.07
CA PRO A 134 29.29 7.19 -21.04
C PRO A 134 30.15 8.08 -21.93
N ALA A 135 30.97 8.94 -21.33
CA ALA A 135 32.07 9.58 -22.01
C ALA A 135 33.16 8.53 -22.28
N ALA A 136 33.07 7.88 -23.44
CA ALA A 136 34.20 7.14 -24.01
C ALA A 136 35.18 8.15 -24.61
N THR A 137 36.32 8.34 -23.96
CA THR A 137 37.52 8.93 -24.58
C THR A 137 38.59 7.86 -24.66
N PRO A 138 38.98 7.39 -25.86
CA PRO A 138 40.14 6.53 -26.03
C PRO A 138 41.40 7.41 -26.00
N THR A 139 42.26 7.22 -25.00
CA THR A 139 43.59 7.83 -24.98
C THR A 139 44.54 6.97 -25.80
N THR A 140 45.14 7.58 -26.81
CA THR A 140 46.38 7.11 -27.45
C THR A 140 47.56 7.76 -26.73
#